data_AF-A0A8T5LNS5-F1
#
_entry.id   AF-A0A8T5LNS5-F1
#
_cell.length_a   1.000
_cell.length_b   1.000
_cell.length_c   1.000
_cell.angle_alpha   90.00
_cell.angle_beta   90.00
_cell.angle_gamma   90.00
#
_symmetry.space_group_name_H-M   'P 1'
#
loop_
_entity.id
_entity.type
_entity.pdbx_description
1 polymer ?
#
loop_
_entity_poly.entity_id
_entity_poly.type
_entity_poly.pdbx_seq_one_letter_code
_entity_poly.pdbx_strand_id
1 'polypeptide(L)'
;MGDPRKKRKKYSTPAHPWQKDRIDTERVLLQEYGLKNKKEIWKMGSFLKGLFAQTKKVIREETKQSAIEKEQLLNKVYSLGLLQKGAKVEDVLSLTIKDILGRRLQTLAFRKNLTRSIKQARQFITHKHIFIGDRSITVPSYLVTLEEEALITFRPTSKLSSIDHPERVPLEVKKEEPKKEEAKKEEPKKEDAKKDEKKTAKKAPKKEAESKQKAAKPKKDPKKEETKEVKKEEPKKEEAKKEEAKKEEAKKEEPKKEEPKKEEPKKEEAKKEGAKE
;
A
#
# COMPACT_ATOMS: atom_id res chain seq x y z
N MET A 1 -12.71 43.64 23.10
CA MET A 1 -12.95 42.20 22.80
C MET A 1 -11.67 41.58 22.27
N GLY A 2 -11.43 40.28 22.50
CA GLY A 2 -10.27 39.55 21.98
C GLY A 2 -10.47 38.97 20.57
N ASP A 3 -9.41 38.39 20.01
CA ASP A 3 -9.37 37.83 18.64
C ASP A 3 -10.25 36.57 18.47
N PRO A 4 -11.17 36.49 17.49
CA PRO A 4 -12.04 35.33 17.29
C PRO A 4 -11.31 34.11 16.70
N ARG A 5 -11.71 32.89 17.12
CA ARG A 5 -11.03 31.62 16.75
C ARG A 5 -11.20 31.23 15.27
N LYS A 6 -10.26 31.65 14.42
CA LYS A 6 -10.20 31.35 12.98
C LYS A 6 -10.14 29.84 12.67
N LYS A 7 -10.82 29.39 11.61
CA LYS A 7 -10.93 27.97 11.20
C LYS A 7 -9.57 27.42 10.69
N ARG A 8 -8.96 26.48 11.42
CA ARG A 8 -7.66 25.86 11.06
C ARG A 8 -7.81 24.66 10.10
N LYS A 9 -6.79 24.41 9.28
CA LYS A 9 -6.70 23.25 8.36
C LYS A 9 -6.69 21.92 9.16
N LYS A 10 -7.33 20.88 8.62
CA LYS A 10 -7.38 19.51 9.19
C LYS A 10 -6.31 18.57 8.61
N TYR A 11 -5.22 19.13 8.09
CA TYR A 11 -4.09 18.39 7.53
C TYR A 11 -2.83 19.26 7.58
N SER A 12 -1.67 18.65 7.83
CA SER A 12 -0.37 19.26 7.56
C SER A 12 0.05 19.01 6.11
N THR A 13 0.76 19.94 5.50
CA THR A 13 1.61 19.66 4.33
C THR A 13 2.91 18.98 4.77
N PRO A 14 3.65 18.32 3.86
CA PRO A 14 5.06 17.98 4.09
C PRO A 14 5.91 19.25 4.24
N ALA A 15 7.07 19.13 4.90
CA ALA A 15 7.99 20.25 5.12
C ALA A 15 8.75 20.65 3.84
N HIS A 16 9.34 19.67 3.14
CA HIS A 16 10.07 19.90 1.89
C HIS A 16 9.29 19.32 0.68
N PRO A 17 9.07 20.09 -0.42
CA PRO A 17 8.28 19.61 -1.56
C PRO A 17 8.84 18.35 -2.24
N TRP A 18 10.13 18.32 -2.57
CA TRP A 18 10.72 17.40 -3.56
C TRP A 18 11.51 16.20 -2.97
N GLN A 19 10.98 15.57 -1.91
CA GLN A 19 11.56 14.31 -1.40
C GLN A 19 11.12 13.12 -2.26
N LYS A 20 12.05 12.45 -2.94
CA LYS A 20 11.78 11.34 -3.88
C LYS A 20 10.96 10.22 -3.25
N ASP A 21 11.44 9.66 -2.14
CA ASP A 21 10.85 8.46 -1.51
C ASP A 21 9.43 8.72 -1.02
N ARG A 22 9.17 9.93 -0.52
CA ARG A 22 7.82 10.39 -0.17
C ARG A 22 6.95 10.58 -1.41
N ILE A 23 7.49 11.12 -2.51
CA ILE A 23 6.74 11.30 -3.75
C ILE A 23 6.34 9.96 -4.36
N ASP A 24 7.23 8.97 -4.34
CA ASP A 24 7.02 7.64 -4.89
C ASP A 24 6.06 6.80 -4.02
N THR A 25 6.23 6.80 -2.69
CA THR A 25 5.26 6.18 -1.76
C THR A 25 3.88 6.84 -1.82
N GLU A 26 3.81 8.18 -1.92
CA GLU A 26 2.55 8.88 -2.20
C GLU A 26 1.95 8.48 -3.56
N ARG A 27 2.75 8.23 -4.60
CA ARG A 27 2.27 7.80 -5.93
C ARG A 27 1.61 6.42 -5.85
N VAL A 28 2.26 5.46 -5.18
CA VAL A 28 1.72 4.12 -4.94
C VAL A 28 0.38 4.20 -4.21
N LEU A 29 0.28 4.98 -3.12
CA LEU A 29 -0.97 5.15 -2.37
C LEU A 29 -2.09 5.85 -3.18
N LEU A 30 -1.75 6.78 -4.09
CA LEU A 30 -2.74 7.39 -4.99
C LEU A 30 -3.32 6.35 -5.97
N GLN A 31 -2.48 5.43 -6.47
CA GLN A 31 -2.87 4.36 -7.40
C GLN A 31 -3.67 3.26 -6.68
N GLU A 32 -3.13 2.69 -5.59
CA GLU A 32 -3.76 1.63 -4.79
C GLU A 32 -5.18 1.99 -4.34
N TYR A 33 -5.39 3.22 -3.84
CA TYR A 33 -6.66 3.64 -3.23
C TYR A 33 -7.49 4.60 -4.08
N GLY A 34 -7.16 4.77 -5.38
CA GLY A 34 -7.95 5.60 -6.31
C GLY A 34 -8.22 7.03 -5.82
N LEU A 35 -7.22 7.66 -5.22
CA LEU A 35 -7.36 8.97 -4.56
C LEU A 35 -7.26 10.12 -5.58
N LYS A 36 -7.90 11.28 -5.31
CA LYS A 36 -7.93 12.42 -6.24
C LYS A 36 -6.65 13.26 -6.14
N ASN A 37 -6.22 13.53 -4.90
CA ASN A 37 -5.14 14.48 -4.59
C ASN A 37 -4.33 13.96 -3.40
N LYS A 38 -3.03 14.28 -3.34
CA LYS A 38 -2.17 14.01 -2.16
C LYS A 38 -2.71 14.58 -0.84
N LYS A 39 -3.53 15.64 -0.92
CA LYS A 39 -4.32 16.21 0.19
C LYS A 39 -5.25 15.19 0.90
N GLU A 40 -5.67 14.11 0.23
CA GLU A 40 -6.39 13.00 0.89
C GLU A 40 -5.44 12.17 1.77
N ILE A 41 -4.26 11.82 1.27
CA ILE A 41 -3.22 11.11 2.03
C ILE A 41 -2.80 11.95 3.24
N TRP A 42 -2.57 13.25 3.05
CA TRP A 42 -2.17 14.17 4.12
C TRP A 42 -3.24 14.32 5.21
N LYS A 43 -4.54 14.26 4.88
CA LYS A 43 -5.61 14.19 5.88
C LYS A 43 -5.50 12.93 6.73
N MET A 44 -5.37 11.76 6.11
CA MET A 44 -5.31 10.47 6.84
C MET A 44 -4.02 10.32 7.65
N GLY A 45 -2.87 10.73 7.11
CA GLY A 45 -1.62 10.82 7.87
C GLY A 45 -1.66 11.84 9.01
N SER A 46 -2.46 12.91 8.90
CA SER A 46 -2.67 13.85 10.01
C SER A 46 -3.63 13.32 11.07
N PHE A 47 -4.61 12.50 10.68
CA PHE A 47 -5.49 11.78 11.61
C PHE A 47 -4.71 10.72 12.40
N LEU A 48 -3.86 9.93 11.72
CA LEU A 48 -2.92 8.98 12.33
C LEU A 48 -1.99 9.67 13.33
N LYS A 49 -1.34 10.78 12.93
CA LYS A 49 -0.51 11.59 13.83
C LYS A 49 -1.30 12.14 15.03
N GLY A 50 -2.59 12.44 14.85
CA GLY A 50 -3.50 12.81 15.93
C GLY A 50 -3.68 11.68 16.95
N LEU A 51 -4.00 10.46 16.49
CA LEU A 51 -4.08 9.28 17.35
C LEU A 51 -2.75 9.06 18.08
N PHE A 52 -1.62 9.08 17.37
CA PHE A 52 -0.29 8.86 17.96
C PHE A 52 0.07 9.91 19.03
N ALA A 53 -0.32 11.17 18.83
CA ALA A 53 -0.12 12.22 19.83
C ALA A 53 -0.98 12.00 21.09
N GLN A 54 -2.24 11.57 20.91
CA GLN A 54 -3.10 11.17 22.02
C GLN A 54 -2.50 9.96 22.77
N THR A 55 -2.15 8.89 22.05
CA THR A 55 -1.48 7.70 22.60
C THR A 55 -0.24 8.06 23.43
N LYS A 56 0.66 8.93 22.91
CA LYS A 56 1.89 9.31 23.61
C LYS A 56 1.67 10.19 24.86
N LYS A 57 0.68 11.09 24.84
CA LYS A 57 0.25 11.82 26.05
C LYS A 57 -0.22 10.82 27.12
N VAL A 58 -1.13 9.96 26.71
CA VAL A 58 -1.89 9.06 27.58
C VAL A 58 -1.05 7.91 28.14
N ILE A 59 -0.04 7.43 27.42
CA ILE A 59 0.97 6.48 27.97
C ILE A 59 1.83 7.16 29.05
N ARG A 60 2.18 8.45 28.88
CA ARG A 60 3.03 9.19 29.84
C ARG A 60 2.29 9.61 31.11
N GLU A 61 0.97 9.77 31.05
CA GLU A 61 0.16 10.25 32.18
C GLU A 61 -0.56 9.09 32.89
N GLU A 62 -0.41 9.00 34.21
CA GLU A 62 -1.08 7.99 35.07
C GLU A 62 -2.20 8.60 35.92
N THR A 63 -2.72 9.76 35.53
CA THR A 63 -3.84 10.41 36.21
C THR A 63 -5.16 9.65 35.99
N LYS A 64 -6.13 9.82 36.90
CA LYS A 64 -7.50 9.29 36.75
C LYS A 64 -8.14 9.72 35.42
N GLN A 65 -7.87 10.95 34.97
CA GLN A 65 -8.32 11.47 33.68
C GLN A 65 -7.64 10.75 32.49
N SER A 66 -6.35 10.42 32.60
CA SER A 66 -5.64 9.64 31.57
C SER A 66 -6.24 8.24 31.39
N ALA A 67 -6.67 7.57 32.48
CA ALA A 67 -7.36 6.28 32.36
C ALA A 67 -8.64 6.37 31.51
N ILE A 68 -9.46 7.41 31.73
CA ILE A 68 -10.65 7.68 30.92
C ILE A 68 -10.27 7.98 29.44
N GLU A 69 -9.17 8.70 29.21
CA GLU A 69 -8.64 8.92 27.86
C GLU A 69 -8.11 7.63 27.20
N LYS A 70 -7.57 6.66 27.95
CA LYS A 70 -7.15 5.32 27.45
C LYS A 70 -8.35 4.57 26.87
N GLU A 71 -9.42 4.46 27.64
CA GLU A 71 -10.65 3.76 27.26
C GLU A 71 -11.33 4.43 26.05
N GLN A 72 -11.49 5.75 26.08
CA GLN A 72 -12.09 6.49 24.96
C GLN A 72 -11.27 6.38 23.67
N LEU A 73 -9.94 6.36 23.77
CA LEU A 73 -9.06 6.15 22.61
C LEU A 73 -9.21 4.73 22.05
N LEU A 74 -9.12 3.70 22.90
CA LEU A 74 -9.26 2.30 22.48
C LEU A 74 -10.64 2.03 21.86
N ASN A 75 -11.73 2.43 22.53
CA ASN A 75 -13.10 2.25 22.05
C ASN A 75 -13.31 2.86 20.65
N LYS A 76 -12.72 4.04 20.39
CA LYS A 76 -12.75 4.69 19.07
C LYS A 76 -11.92 3.95 18.02
N VAL A 77 -10.75 3.41 18.37
CA VAL A 77 -9.87 2.66 17.44
C VAL A 77 -10.48 1.29 17.11
N TYR A 78 -11.10 0.62 18.08
CA TYR A 78 -11.87 -0.62 17.89
C TYR A 78 -13.13 -0.38 17.05
N SER A 79 -13.92 0.67 17.35
CA SER A 79 -15.14 1.02 16.59
C SER A 79 -14.83 1.25 15.10
N LEU A 80 -13.71 1.93 14.80
CA LEU A 80 -13.23 2.14 13.43
C LEU A 80 -12.65 0.88 12.76
N GLY A 81 -12.47 -0.23 13.47
CA GLY A 81 -11.91 -1.48 12.93
C GLY A 81 -10.42 -1.40 12.62
N LEU A 82 -9.65 -0.63 13.40
CA LEU A 82 -8.20 -0.47 13.20
C LEU A 82 -7.37 -1.44 14.08
N LEU A 83 -7.83 -1.74 15.30
CA LEU A 83 -7.28 -2.77 16.19
C LEU A 83 -8.37 -3.80 16.52
N GLN A 84 -7.97 -5.01 16.90
CA GLN A 84 -8.86 -6.02 17.49
C GLN A 84 -9.10 -5.73 18.98
N LYS A 85 -10.26 -6.16 19.51
CA LYS A 85 -10.60 -6.02 20.94
C LYS A 85 -9.55 -6.76 21.79
N GLY A 86 -9.04 -6.10 22.83
CA GLY A 86 -7.98 -6.64 23.71
C GLY A 86 -6.56 -6.21 23.36
N ALA A 87 -6.34 -5.57 22.20
CA ALA A 87 -5.06 -4.94 21.88
C ALA A 87 -4.75 -3.75 22.82
N LYS A 88 -3.47 -3.53 23.13
CA LYS A 88 -2.98 -2.51 24.07
C LYS A 88 -3.05 -1.09 23.48
N VAL A 89 -2.94 -0.09 24.36
CA VAL A 89 -2.78 1.33 23.99
C VAL A 89 -1.51 1.55 23.16
N GLU A 90 -0.44 0.81 23.44
CA GLU A 90 0.83 0.81 22.72
C GLU A 90 0.67 0.40 21.24
N ASP A 91 -0.16 -0.60 20.96
CA ASP A 91 -0.35 -1.18 19.62
C ASP A 91 -0.89 -0.15 18.62
N VAL A 92 -1.56 0.90 19.10
CA VAL A 92 -2.01 2.05 18.28
C VAL A 92 -0.84 2.73 17.57
N LEU A 93 0.37 2.68 18.12
CA LEU A 93 1.59 3.25 17.51
C LEU A 93 2.13 2.43 16.33
N SER A 94 1.68 1.17 16.16
CA SER A 94 2.09 0.33 15.01
C SER A 94 1.28 0.60 13.74
N LEU A 95 0.13 1.28 13.86
CA LEU A 95 -0.80 1.53 12.75
C LEU A 95 -0.16 2.30 11.59
N THR A 96 -0.52 1.91 10.37
CA THR A 96 -0.03 2.54 9.14
C THR A 96 -1.09 3.41 8.47
N ILE A 97 -0.67 4.18 7.47
CA ILE A 97 -1.60 4.96 6.63
C ILE A 97 -2.49 4.04 5.78
N LYS A 98 -2.04 2.81 5.44
CA LYS A 98 -2.81 1.87 4.62
C LYS A 98 -4.04 1.36 5.35
N ASP A 99 -3.97 1.15 6.66
CA ASP A 99 -5.08 0.62 7.47
C ASP A 99 -6.26 1.60 7.49
N ILE A 100 -5.97 2.88 7.73
CA ILE A 100 -6.97 3.96 7.70
C ILE A 100 -7.53 4.18 6.29
N LEU A 101 -6.72 4.02 5.24
CA LEU A 101 -7.21 4.05 3.86
C LEU A 101 -8.07 2.82 3.52
N GLY A 102 -7.80 1.67 4.14
CA GLY A 102 -8.60 0.45 4.09
C GLY A 102 -10.01 0.61 4.66
N ARG A 103 -10.16 1.33 5.79
CA ARG A 103 -11.45 1.60 6.45
C ARG A 103 -12.35 2.64 5.78
N ARG A 104 -11.95 3.19 4.63
CA ARG A 104 -12.76 4.18 3.88
C ARG A 104 -13.89 3.50 3.10
N LEU A 105 -15.06 4.12 3.07
CA LEU A 105 -16.22 3.66 2.29
C LEU A 105 -15.89 3.39 0.80
N GLN A 106 -15.03 4.20 0.18
CA GLN A 106 -14.56 3.97 -1.20
C GLN A 106 -13.80 2.65 -1.38
N THR A 107 -13.00 2.26 -0.38
CA THR A 107 -12.21 1.02 -0.39
C THR A 107 -13.06 -0.17 0.01
N LEU A 108 -13.94 -0.01 1.01
CA LEU A 108 -14.82 -1.07 1.49
C LEU A 108 -15.90 -1.45 0.47
N ALA A 109 -16.46 -0.49 -0.26
CA ALA A 109 -17.40 -0.78 -1.37
C ALA A 109 -16.75 -1.60 -2.49
N PHE A 110 -15.47 -1.37 -2.79
CA PHE A 110 -14.70 -2.19 -3.71
C PHE A 110 -14.41 -3.59 -3.12
N ARG A 111 -13.94 -3.68 -1.87
CA ARG A 111 -13.68 -4.97 -1.17
C ARG A 111 -14.93 -5.84 -1.00
N LYS A 112 -16.12 -5.23 -0.94
CA LYS A 112 -17.43 -5.93 -0.90
C LYS A 112 -18.00 -6.27 -2.28
N ASN A 113 -17.19 -6.14 -3.35
CA ASN A 113 -17.57 -6.43 -4.74
C ASN A 113 -18.83 -5.66 -5.22
N LEU A 114 -19.17 -4.53 -4.59
CA LEU A 114 -20.26 -3.67 -5.05
C LEU A 114 -19.89 -2.92 -6.34
N THR A 115 -18.59 -2.80 -6.64
CA THR A 115 -18.05 -2.11 -7.82
C THR A 115 -16.82 -2.82 -8.36
N ARG A 116 -16.66 -2.84 -9.69
CA ARG A 116 -15.50 -3.42 -10.40
C ARG A 116 -14.19 -2.64 -10.20
N SER A 117 -14.24 -1.39 -9.72
CA SER A 117 -13.05 -0.57 -9.50
C SER A 117 -13.24 0.48 -8.41
N ILE A 118 -12.16 0.79 -7.69
CA ILE A 118 -12.08 1.85 -6.66
C ILE A 118 -12.42 3.24 -7.22
N LYS A 119 -12.30 3.45 -8.54
CA LYS A 119 -12.79 4.66 -9.23
C LYS A 119 -14.32 4.66 -9.43
N GLN A 120 -14.90 3.50 -9.78
CA GLN A 120 -16.35 3.31 -9.92
C GLN A 120 -17.04 3.39 -8.53
N ALA A 121 -16.43 2.84 -7.47
CA ALA A 121 -16.85 3.03 -6.08
C ALA A 121 -17.05 4.50 -5.73
N ARG A 122 -16.07 5.34 -6.07
CA ARG A 122 -16.17 6.80 -5.87
C ARG A 122 -17.33 7.42 -6.63
N GLN A 123 -17.53 7.05 -7.90
CA GLN A 123 -18.64 7.54 -8.72
C GLN A 123 -19.99 7.18 -8.08
N PHE A 124 -20.20 5.91 -7.73
CA PHE A 124 -21.45 5.42 -7.13
C PHE A 124 -21.74 6.08 -5.77
N ILE A 125 -20.72 6.33 -4.94
CA ILE A 125 -20.84 7.10 -3.70
C ILE A 125 -21.28 8.54 -4.02
N THR A 126 -20.58 9.25 -4.91
CA THR A 126 -20.93 10.65 -5.25
C THR A 126 -22.31 10.80 -5.91
N HIS A 127 -22.77 9.77 -6.62
CA HIS A 127 -24.07 9.73 -7.29
C HIS A 127 -25.23 9.23 -6.40
N LYS A 128 -25.00 9.06 -5.08
CA LYS A 128 -26.00 8.58 -4.10
C LYS A 128 -26.56 7.17 -4.39
N HIS A 129 -25.75 6.29 -4.95
CA HIS A 129 -26.12 4.88 -5.19
C HIS A 129 -25.77 3.95 -4.03
N ILE A 130 -24.83 4.31 -3.15
CA ILE A 130 -24.43 3.50 -1.98
C ILE A 130 -25.09 4.01 -0.69
N PHE A 131 -25.62 3.08 0.09
CA PHE A 131 -26.24 3.26 1.40
C PHE A 131 -25.39 2.59 2.49
N ILE A 132 -25.52 3.08 3.72
CA ILE A 132 -25.10 2.38 4.94
C ILE A 132 -26.32 2.35 5.85
N GLY A 133 -26.92 1.17 6.03
CA GLY A 133 -28.27 1.06 6.59
C GLY A 133 -29.23 1.95 5.79
N ASP A 134 -30.04 2.74 6.48
CA ASP A 134 -31.07 3.59 5.85
C ASP A 134 -30.55 4.89 5.21
N ARG A 135 -29.26 5.21 5.39
CA ARG A 135 -28.69 6.52 4.99
C ARG A 135 -27.80 6.47 3.75
N SER A 136 -28.07 7.36 2.79
CA SER A 136 -27.20 7.61 1.64
C SER A 136 -25.94 8.37 2.07
N ILE A 137 -24.74 7.86 1.76
CA ILE A 137 -23.48 8.58 2.04
C ILE A 137 -22.84 9.02 0.72
N THR A 138 -22.63 10.33 0.57
CA THR A 138 -22.04 10.97 -0.62
C THR A 138 -20.52 11.17 -0.55
N VAL A 139 -19.88 10.79 0.57
CA VAL A 139 -18.49 11.17 0.89
C VAL A 139 -17.55 9.96 0.80
N PRO A 140 -16.70 9.82 -0.25
CA PRO A 140 -15.79 8.69 -0.41
C PRO A 140 -14.65 8.63 0.61
N SER A 141 -14.53 9.64 1.48
CA SER A 141 -13.60 9.69 2.60
C SER A 141 -14.28 9.50 3.97
N TYR A 142 -15.52 9.01 4.00
CA TYR A 142 -16.15 8.51 5.21
C TYR A 142 -15.39 7.26 5.69
N LEU A 143 -15.10 7.19 7.00
CA LEU A 143 -14.51 6.03 7.66
C LEU A 143 -15.66 5.23 8.27
N VAL A 144 -15.78 3.95 7.91
CA VAL A 144 -16.93 3.12 8.30
C VAL A 144 -16.59 2.33 9.56
N THR A 145 -17.48 2.32 10.54
CA THR A 145 -17.31 1.49 11.75
C THR A 145 -17.45 -0.01 11.42
N LEU A 146 -17.07 -0.89 12.35
CA LEU A 146 -17.26 -2.34 12.17
C LEU A 146 -18.75 -2.72 12.05
N GLU A 147 -19.61 -2.07 12.84
CA GLU A 147 -21.07 -2.31 12.84
C GLU A 147 -21.72 -1.85 11.52
N GLU A 148 -21.35 -0.65 11.06
CA GLU A 148 -21.83 -0.10 9.78
C GLU A 148 -21.37 -0.90 8.56
N GLU A 149 -20.24 -1.61 8.64
CA GLU A 149 -19.65 -2.30 7.50
C GLU A 149 -20.57 -3.40 6.96
N ALA A 150 -21.25 -4.15 7.83
CA ALA A 150 -22.25 -5.13 7.41
C ALA A 150 -23.37 -4.50 6.57
N LEU A 151 -23.76 -3.26 6.90
CA LEU A 151 -24.91 -2.54 6.36
C LEU A 151 -24.63 -1.78 5.05
N ILE A 152 -23.43 -1.88 4.48
CA ILE A 152 -23.09 -1.23 3.19
C ILE A 152 -23.82 -1.94 2.04
N THR A 153 -24.78 -1.26 1.42
CA THR A 153 -25.66 -1.82 0.37
C THR A 153 -25.88 -0.81 -0.78
N PHE A 154 -26.57 -1.25 -1.83
CA PHE A 154 -27.09 -0.32 -2.85
C PHE A 154 -28.41 0.29 -2.40
N ARG A 155 -28.59 1.60 -2.65
CA ARG A 155 -29.86 2.31 -2.48
C ARG A 155 -31.00 1.54 -3.19
N PRO A 156 -32.09 1.15 -2.49
CA PRO A 156 -33.20 0.41 -3.11
C PRO A 156 -33.81 1.11 -4.33
N THR A 157 -34.00 2.43 -4.26
CA THR A 157 -34.56 3.23 -5.37
C THR A 157 -33.53 3.55 -6.49
N SER A 158 -32.44 2.79 -6.60
CA SER A 158 -31.41 2.97 -7.63
C SER A 158 -31.55 1.91 -8.71
N LYS A 159 -31.31 2.29 -9.98
CA LYS A 159 -31.21 1.32 -11.10
C LYS A 159 -30.09 0.28 -10.88
N LEU A 160 -29.13 0.57 -10.01
CA LEU A 160 -28.06 -0.33 -9.57
C LEU A 160 -28.46 -1.25 -8.39
N SER A 161 -29.71 -1.19 -7.89
CA SER A 161 -30.18 -2.14 -6.89
C SER A 161 -30.48 -3.50 -7.54
N SER A 162 -31.17 -3.48 -8.69
CA SER A 162 -31.43 -4.64 -9.56
C SER A 162 -30.16 -5.41 -9.88
N ILE A 163 -30.23 -6.75 -9.83
CA ILE A 163 -29.07 -7.62 -10.05
C ILE A 163 -28.69 -7.69 -11.54
N ASP A 164 -29.69 -7.60 -12.42
CA ASP A 164 -29.62 -7.75 -13.89
C ASP A 164 -29.05 -6.51 -14.60
N HIS A 165 -28.74 -5.44 -13.84
CA HIS A 165 -28.23 -4.21 -14.42
C HIS A 165 -26.84 -4.44 -15.05
N PRO A 166 -26.57 -4.01 -16.29
CA PRO A 166 -25.36 -4.40 -17.04
C PRO A 166 -24.03 -3.97 -16.38
N GLU A 167 -24.03 -2.91 -15.55
CA GLU A 167 -22.86 -2.50 -14.73
C GLU A 167 -22.56 -3.43 -13.53
N ARG A 168 -23.48 -4.34 -13.16
CA ARG A 168 -23.30 -5.32 -12.08
C ARG A 168 -22.91 -6.71 -12.59
N VAL A 169 -23.39 -7.08 -13.79
CA VAL A 169 -23.00 -8.33 -14.45
C VAL A 169 -21.48 -8.36 -14.62
N PRO A 170 -20.76 -9.36 -14.08
CA PRO A 170 -19.32 -9.46 -14.28
C PRO A 170 -18.98 -9.54 -15.76
N LEU A 171 -18.16 -8.59 -16.24
CA LEU A 171 -17.76 -8.47 -17.65
C LEU A 171 -16.80 -9.58 -18.14
N GLU A 172 -16.80 -10.71 -17.46
CA GLU A 172 -16.06 -11.93 -17.79
C GLU A 172 -16.85 -12.77 -18.81
N VAL A 173 -18.19 -12.77 -18.71
CA VAL A 173 -19.12 -13.41 -19.66
C VAL A 173 -19.01 -12.84 -21.09
N LYS A 174 -18.31 -11.71 -21.30
CA LYS A 174 -18.09 -11.08 -22.62
C LYS A 174 -16.70 -11.31 -23.21
N LYS A 175 -15.99 -12.38 -22.81
CA LYS A 175 -14.69 -12.76 -23.39
C LYS A 175 -14.66 -14.08 -24.15
N GLU A 176 -15.69 -14.91 -24.07
CA GLU A 176 -15.67 -16.29 -24.60
C GLU A 176 -16.82 -16.56 -25.60
N GLU A 177 -16.84 -15.81 -26.70
CA GLU A 177 -17.49 -16.24 -27.96
C GLU A 177 -16.53 -16.05 -29.15
N PRO A 178 -15.59 -16.98 -29.38
CA PRO A 178 -14.85 -17.03 -30.64
C PRO A 178 -15.75 -17.63 -31.73
N LYS A 179 -16.24 -16.80 -32.66
CA LYS A 179 -16.93 -17.28 -33.87
C LYS A 179 -16.04 -18.25 -34.65
N LYS A 180 -16.42 -19.53 -34.67
CA LYS A 180 -16.03 -20.47 -35.73
C LYS A 180 -17.02 -20.35 -36.87
N GLU A 181 -16.65 -19.58 -37.90
CA GLU A 181 -17.22 -19.72 -39.24
C GLU A 181 -16.08 -19.98 -40.23
N GLU A 182 -16.37 -20.78 -41.26
CA GLU A 182 -15.40 -21.66 -41.90
C GLU A 182 -14.47 -20.96 -42.91
N ALA A 183 -13.26 -21.50 -43.07
CA ALA A 183 -12.38 -21.11 -44.17
C ALA A 183 -12.80 -21.81 -45.47
N LYS A 184 -13.10 -21.01 -46.51
CA LYS A 184 -13.02 -21.46 -47.91
C LYS A 184 -11.78 -20.88 -48.57
N LYS A 185 -11.14 -21.70 -49.42
CA LYS A 185 -9.86 -21.41 -50.08
C LYS A 185 -10.06 -20.49 -51.28
N GLU A 186 -9.07 -19.66 -51.57
CA GLU A 186 -8.64 -19.36 -52.93
C GLU A 186 -7.14 -18.98 -52.93
N GLU A 187 -6.44 -19.26 -54.03
CA GLU A 187 -4.97 -19.23 -54.11
C GLU A 187 -4.45 -18.05 -54.95
N PRO A 188 -3.25 -17.50 -54.63
CA PRO A 188 -2.71 -16.33 -55.33
C PRO A 188 -2.06 -16.72 -56.67
N LYS A 189 -2.47 -16.06 -57.76
CA LYS A 189 -1.74 -16.10 -59.04
C LYS A 189 -0.64 -15.03 -59.12
N LYS A 190 0.40 -15.35 -59.89
CA LYS A 190 1.49 -14.47 -60.32
C LYS A 190 1.59 -14.50 -61.85
N GLU A 191 2.57 -13.76 -62.38
CA GLU A 191 2.93 -13.60 -63.81
C GLU A 191 1.95 -12.66 -64.54
N ASP A 192 2.41 -11.77 -65.43
CA ASP A 192 3.66 -11.76 -66.20
C ASP A 192 4.35 -10.37 -66.29
N ALA A 193 5.55 -10.26 -66.87
CA ALA A 193 6.31 -8.99 -66.97
C ALA A 193 7.11 -8.80 -68.28
N LYS A 194 7.00 -7.61 -68.91
CA LYS A 194 7.80 -7.08 -70.06
C LYS A 194 7.47 -5.58 -70.27
N LYS A 195 8.32 -4.68 -70.81
CA LYS A 195 9.79 -4.66 -71.04
C LYS A 195 10.26 -3.22 -71.38
N ASP A 196 11.57 -2.97 -71.25
CA ASP A 196 12.40 -1.94 -71.92
C ASP A 196 12.27 -0.42 -71.59
N GLU A 197 13.43 0.26 -71.62
CA GLU A 197 13.61 1.72 -71.48
C GLU A 197 13.78 2.42 -72.85
N LYS A 198 13.83 3.78 -72.88
CA LYS A 198 15.09 4.58 -73.06
C LYS A 198 14.96 5.95 -73.76
N LYS A 199 15.30 7.04 -73.04
CA LYS A 199 15.70 8.41 -73.53
C LYS A 199 14.59 9.24 -74.24
N THR A 200 14.62 10.58 -74.40
CA THR A 200 15.56 11.72 -74.13
C THR A 200 14.74 13.06 -74.04
N ALA A 201 15.18 14.31 -73.74
CA ALA A 201 16.45 14.97 -73.36
C ALA A 201 16.18 16.39 -72.73
N LYS A 202 17.22 17.01 -72.11
CA LYS A 202 17.39 18.47 -71.78
C LYS A 202 16.48 19.02 -70.65
N LYS A 203 16.86 20.06 -69.89
CA LYS A 203 17.91 21.11 -70.08
C LYS A 203 18.58 21.53 -68.75
N ALA A 204 19.87 21.90 -68.81
CA ALA A 204 20.70 22.57 -67.79
C ALA A 204 21.72 23.48 -68.55
N PRO A 205 22.82 24.06 -68.00
CA PRO A 205 23.30 24.19 -66.61
C PRO A 205 23.83 25.63 -66.28
N LYS A 206 24.64 25.78 -65.20
CA LYS A 206 25.83 26.67 -64.95
C LYS A 206 25.91 27.07 -63.46
N LYS A 207 27.06 27.23 -62.78
CA LYS A 207 28.52 27.04 -63.05
C LYS A 207 29.21 26.64 -61.72
N GLU A 208 30.17 25.69 -61.67
CA GLU A 208 31.65 25.86 -61.72
C GLU A 208 32.27 26.70 -60.57
N ALA A 209 33.41 26.34 -59.94
CA ALA A 209 34.27 25.14 -60.05
C ALA A 209 35.28 24.97 -58.86
N GLU A 210 35.74 23.72 -58.66
CA GLU A 210 37.08 23.21 -58.24
C GLU A 210 37.91 23.84 -57.07
N SER A 211 38.49 23.10 -56.10
CA SER A 211 39.50 21.98 -56.04
C SER A 211 40.93 22.49 -55.66
N LYS A 212 41.92 21.76 -55.10
CA LYS A 212 42.22 20.30 -54.90
C LYS A 212 43.43 20.10 -53.93
N GLN A 213 43.72 18.86 -53.49
CA GLN A 213 45.01 18.36 -52.90
C GLN A 213 45.38 18.88 -51.47
N LYS A 214 46.22 18.27 -50.58
CA LYS A 214 47.02 17.00 -50.40
C LYS A 214 47.46 16.98 -48.88
N ALA A 215 47.99 15.95 -48.19
CA ALA A 215 47.96 14.46 -48.22
C ALA A 215 48.75 13.85 -47.00
N ALA A 216 48.79 12.50 -46.85
CA ALA A 216 49.70 11.68 -46.01
C ALA A 216 49.52 11.57 -44.45
N LYS A 217 50.23 10.59 -43.84
CA LYS A 217 50.20 10.03 -42.45
C LYS A 217 51.56 9.28 -42.19
N PRO A 218 51.89 8.70 -41.02
CA PRO A 218 51.76 9.13 -39.58
C PRO A 218 53.01 8.79 -38.68
N LYS A 219 53.10 9.29 -37.42
CA LYS A 219 53.55 8.59 -36.15
C LYS A 219 54.16 9.49 -35.03
N LYS A 220 53.95 9.09 -33.76
CA LYS A 220 54.69 9.32 -32.48
C LYS A 220 54.82 10.73 -31.83
N ASP A 221 54.03 10.97 -30.77
CA ASP A 221 54.37 10.92 -29.31
C ASP A 221 55.64 11.62 -28.72
N PRO A 222 55.71 11.94 -27.39
CA PRO A 222 54.67 12.43 -26.46
C PRO A 222 55.16 13.47 -25.38
N LYS A 223 54.24 14.16 -24.67
CA LYS A 223 54.47 14.76 -23.32
C LYS A 223 53.16 15.23 -22.65
N LYS A 224 52.98 15.32 -21.32
CA LYS A 224 53.15 14.34 -20.20
C LYS A 224 52.48 14.94 -18.94
N GLU A 225 51.39 14.35 -18.42
CA GLU A 225 50.85 14.49 -17.04
C GLU A 225 49.44 13.83 -16.97
N GLU A 226 48.98 13.21 -15.88
CA GLU A 226 49.67 12.25 -15.00
C GLU A 226 48.62 11.31 -14.35
N THR A 227 48.58 10.04 -14.73
CA THR A 227 47.74 8.99 -14.08
C THR A 227 48.42 7.62 -14.14
N LYS A 228 48.98 7.22 -12.99
CA LYS A 228 49.71 5.98 -12.68
C LYS A 228 49.67 5.83 -11.15
N GLU A 229 49.69 4.67 -10.47
CA GLU A 229 49.81 3.22 -10.80
C GLU A 229 49.39 2.45 -9.49
N VAL A 230 49.16 1.12 -9.36
CA VAL A 230 48.83 -0.02 -10.26
C VAL A 230 48.51 -1.27 -9.41
N LYS A 231 47.95 -2.35 -10.01
CA LYS A 231 47.84 -3.76 -9.54
C LYS A 231 47.13 -3.99 -8.18
N LYS A 232 46.13 -4.86 -8.03
CA LYS A 232 46.01 -6.30 -8.38
C LYS A 232 46.88 -7.22 -7.50
N GLU A 233 46.29 -7.64 -6.38
CA GLU A 233 46.58 -8.92 -5.69
C GLU A 233 45.24 -9.54 -5.21
N GLU A 234 45.19 -10.86 -5.08
CA GLU A 234 44.13 -11.59 -4.37
C GLU A 234 44.65 -12.00 -2.99
N PRO A 235 43.78 -12.02 -1.96
CA PRO A 235 43.81 -13.16 -1.06
C PRO A 235 42.42 -13.80 -0.86
N LYS A 236 42.41 -15.14 -0.74
CA LYS A 236 41.25 -15.92 -0.27
C LYS A 236 41.30 -16.05 1.26
N LYS A 237 40.11 -16.26 1.87
CA LYS A 237 39.88 -16.73 3.25
C LYS A 237 40.30 -15.77 4.39
N GLU A 238 39.42 -14.85 4.81
CA GLU A 238 39.33 -14.54 6.26
C GLU A 238 37.97 -14.06 6.81
N GLU A 239 36.84 -14.37 6.16
CA GLU A 239 35.50 -13.99 6.68
C GLU A 239 34.53 -15.18 6.76
N ALA A 240 35.01 -16.28 7.36
CA ALA A 240 34.22 -17.47 7.67
C ALA A 240 34.53 -18.05 9.08
N LYS A 241 35.06 -17.22 9.99
CA LYS A 241 35.58 -17.68 11.30
C LYS A 241 35.18 -16.84 12.52
N LYS A 242 34.15 -15.99 12.39
CA LYS A 242 33.56 -15.21 13.50
C LYS A 242 32.13 -15.61 13.90
N GLU A 243 31.55 -16.63 13.26
CA GLU A 243 30.16 -17.05 13.51
C GLU A 243 30.01 -18.36 14.31
N GLU A 244 31.04 -19.21 14.35
CA GLU A 244 31.01 -20.46 15.15
C GLU A 244 31.40 -20.26 16.62
N ALA A 245 32.33 -19.34 16.90
CA ALA A 245 32.89 -19.09 18.25
C ALA A 245 31.92 -18.39 19.24
N LYS A 246 30.60 -18.46 19.02
CA LYS A 246 29.59 -17.88 19.91
C LYS A 246 28.34 -18.74 20.13
N LYS A 247 28.39 -20.04 19.78
CA LYS A 247 27.32 -21.02 20.04
C LYS A 247 27.67 -22.11 21.06
N GLU A 248 28.91 -22.17 21.54
CA GLU A 248 29.37 -23.25 22.43
C GLU A 248 29.37 -22.88 23.94
N GLU A 249 29.36 -21.59 24.26
CA GLU A 249 29.49 -21.07 25.64
C GLU A 249 28.14 -20.86 26.38
N ALA A 250 27.02 -21.31 25.79
CA ALA A 250 25.66 -21.12 26.32
C ALA A 250 24.96 -22.45 26.65
N LYS A 251 25.71 -23.53 26.92
CA LYS A 251 25.16 -24.89 27.14
C LYS A 251 25.75 -25.66 28.32
N LYS A 252 26.31 -24.95 29.30
CA LYS A 252 26.78 -25.52 30.58
C LYS A 252 26.42 -24.60 31.76
N GLU A 253 25.14 -24.55 32.11
CA GLU A 253 24.70 -24.29 33.48
C GLU A 253 23.23 -24.74 33.66
N GLU A 254 23.02 -25.86 34.35
CA GLU A 254 21.69 -26.32 34.76
C GLU A 254 21.47 -25.98 36.24
N PRO A 255 20.49 -25.12 36.59
CA PRO A 255 19.91 -25.12 37.92
C PRO A 255 18.89 -26.26 38.02
N LYS A 256 19.13 -27.20 38.93
CA LYS A 256 18.22 -28.33 39.19
C LYS A 256 16.82 -27.84 39.53
N LYS A 257 15.79 -28.46 38.93
CA LYS A 257 14.42 -28.40 39.46
C LYS A 257 14.27 -29.47 40.54
N GLU A 258 13.97 -29.06 41.76
CA GLU A 258 13.46 -29.96 42.78
C GLU A 258 11.99 -30.30 42.52
N GLU A 259 11.58 -31.52 42.85
CA GLU A 259 10.19 -31.96 42.72
C GLU A 259 9.37 -31.50 43.94
N PRO A 260 8.14 -30.98 43.76
CA PRO A 260 7.24 -30.72 44.87
C PRO A 260 6.74 -32.04 45.45
N LYS A 261 7.16 -32.37 46.68
CA LYS A 261 6.62 -33.51 47.42
C LYS A 261 5.11 -33.40 47.54
N LYS A 262 4.39 -34.50 47.29
CA LYS A 262 2.99 -34.64 47.72
C LYS A 262 2.97 -34.80 49.24
N GLU A 263 2.35 -33.86 49.94
CA GLU A 263 1.93 -34.10 51.32
C GLU A 263 0.55 -34.77 51.32
N GLU A 264 0.39 -35.81 52.13
CA GLU A 264 -0.90 -36.45 52.36
C GLU A 264 -1.67 -35.67 53.45
N PRO A 265 -2.97 -35.37 53.26
CA PRO A 265 -3.76 -34.78 54.33
C PRO A 265 -4.00 -35.80 55.44
N LYS A 266 -3.34 -35.59 56.59
CA LYS A 266 -3.65 -36.36 57.81
C LYS A 266 -5.13 -36.21 58.15
N LYS A 267 -5.80 -37.34 58.39
CA LYS A 267 -7.11 -37.35 59.05
C LYS A 267 -6.91 -37.04 60.52
N GLU A 268 -7.32 -35.85 60.95
CA GLU A 268 -7.41 -35.51 62.37
C GLU A 268 -8.71 -36.11 62.97
N GLU A 269 -8.66 -36.56 64.22
CA GLU A 269 -9.74 -37.35 64.81
C GLU A 269 -10.90 -36.49 65.33
N ALA A 270 -12.10 -36.67 64.77
CA ALA A 270 -13.32 -36.18 65.39
C ALA A 270 -13.66 -37.02 66.64
N LYS A 271 -13.25 -36.56 67.83
CA LYS A 271 -13.57 -37.17 69.13
C LYS A 271 -14.11 -36.18 70.15
N LYS A 272 -15.37 -36.41 70.54
CA LYS A 272 -15.99 -36.09 71.85
C LYS A 272 -15.97 -34.64 72.36
N GLU A 273 -17.01 -33.91 72.02
CA GLU A 273 -17.84 -33.10 72.92
C GLU A 273 -19.28 -33.15 72.37
N GLY A 274 -20.36 -33.23 73.14
CA GLY A 274 -20.55 -33.53 74.56
C GLY A 274 -22.05 -33.78 74.77
N ALA A 275 -22.47 -34.79 75.54
CA ALA A 275 -23.88 -35.16 75.67
C ALA A 275 -24.23 -35.60 77.09
N LYS A 276 -25.34 -35.04 77.61
CA LYS A 276 -25.69 -34.91 79.03
C LYS A 276 -24.77 -33.93 79.79
N GLU A 277 -25.25 -33.23 80.81
CA GLU A 277 -26.55 -33.34 81.50
C GLU A 277 -27.25 -31.97 81.62
#